data_AF-A0A7V3H9A0-F1
#
_entry.id   AF-A0A7V3H9A0-F1
#
_cell.length_a   1.000
_cell.length_b   1.000
_cell.length_c   1.000
_cell.angle_alpha   90.00
_cell.angle_beta   90.00
_cell.angle_gamma   90.00
#
_symmetry.space_group_name_H-M   'P 1'
#
loop_
_entity.id
_entity.type
_entity.pdbx_description
1 polymer ?
#
loop_
_entity_poly.entity_id
_entity_poly.type
_entity_poly.pdbx_seq_one_letter_code
_entity_poly.pdbx_strand_id
1 'polypeptide(L)'
;MSSFPLAANLTAARAPGAPRARTEDEATSLAGGPVFLAVEELPDRFETPDAAEAAVPELYGSGWYELIWRDGAWRVTMRYWRPAPPAPVARAGDAATKKPLGHARTPDEARALLGAPAELAQETLPNLYVDHKQLMKRWGEWVKNGLAEIVESEGKFAVRITYWRPMHPPGIAAPLAPIERTELAERVLAPLKPDKPQAELDIGLFEDTAPENPNVVLVTEEGDGRFRGSD
;
A
#
# COMPACT_ATOMS: atom_id res chain seq x y z
N MET A 1 20.30 -22.33 -18.77
CA MET A 1 19.60 -21.30 -17.98
C MET A 1 20.03 -19.94 -18.50
N SER A 2 19.11 -19.18 -19.09
CA SER A 2 19.43 -17.91 -19.75
C SER A 2 19.65 -16.80 -18.71
N SER A 3 20.63 -15.92 -18.92
CA SER A 3 20.90 -14.76 -18.06
C SER A 3 20.24 -13.51 -18.62
N PHE A 4 19.29 -12.90 -17.93
CA PHE A 4 18.55 -11.75 -18.46
C PHE A 4 19.26 -10.42 -18.14
N PRO A 5 19.16 -9.40 -19.01
CA PRO A 5 19.65 -8.05 -18.73
C PRO A 5 18.94 -7.45 -17.52
N LEU A 6 19.66 -6.62 -16.76
CA LEU A 6 19.15 -5.83 -15.65
C LEU A 6 19.15 -4.36 -16.06
N ALA A 7 17.97 -3.76 -16.16
CA ALA A 7 17.83 -2.38 -16.63
C ALA A 7 16.53 -1.72 -16.16
N ALA A 8 16.49 -0.39 -16.16
CA ALA A 8 15.30 0.37 -15.75
C ALA A 8 14.15 0.34 -16.79
N ASN A 9 14.47 0.06 -18.06
CA ASN A 9 13.53 0.01 -19.17
C ASN A 9 14.09 -0.83 -20.34
N LEU A 10 13.22 -1.14 -21.31
CA LEU A 10 13.56 -1.93 -22.50
C LEU A 10 14.75 -1.37 -23.29
N THR A 11 14.82 -0.04 -23.47
CA THR A 11 15.92 0.60 -24.22
C THR A 11 17.27 0.34 -23.57
N ALA A 12 17.36 0.51 -22.25
CA ALA A 12 18.57 0.23 -21.49
C ALA A 12 18.87 -1.28 -21.43
N ALA A 13 17.86 -2.15 -21.40
CA ALA A 13 18.04 -3.61 -21.42
C ALA A 13 18.70 -4.11 -22.71
N ARG A 14 18.46 -3.45 -23.83
CA ARG A 14 19.05 -3.77 -25.15
C ARG A 14 20.48 -3.24 -25.32
N ALA A 15 20.98 -2.43 -24.38
CA ALA A 15 22.34 -1.92 -24.47
C ALA A 15 23.37 -3.06 -24.33
N PRO A 16 24.43 -3.12 -25.16
CA PRO A 16 25.41 -4.22 -25.15
C PRO A 16 26.10 -4.45 -23.79
N GLY A 17 26.21 -3.40 -22.97
CA GLY A 17 26.83 -3.42 -21.65
C GLY A 17 25.86 -3.53 -20.48
N ALA A 18 24.57 -3.80 -20.70
CA ALA A 18 23.62 -3.99 -19.61
C ALA A 18 24.09 -5.15 -18.71
N PRO A 19 24.18 -4.96 -17.38
CA PRO A 19 24.47 -6.05 -16.44
C PRO A 19 23.49 -7.20 -16.65
N ARG A 20 23.90 -8.44 -16.40
CA ARG A 20 23.05 -9.61 -16.61
C ARG A 20 23.02 -10.46 -15.34
N ALA A 21 21.88 -11.07 -15.09
CA ALA A 21 21.66 -11.95 -13.95
C ALA A 21 20.81 -13.16 -14.36
N ARG A 22 21.16 -14.33 -13.84
CA ARG A 22 20.44 -15.59 -14.10
C ARG A 22 19.26 -15.78 -13.16
N THR A 23 19.37 -15.29 -11.93
CA THR A 23 18.34 -15.46 -10.89
C THR A 23 17.88 -14.13 -10.35
N GLU A 24 16.71 -14.13 -9.71
CA GLU A 24 16.16 -12.97 -9.02
C GLU A 24 17.09 -12.50 -7.88
N ASP A 25 17.69 -13.43 -7.12
CA ASP A 25 18.62 -13.11 -6.03
C ASP A 25 19.89 -12.39 -6.54
N GLU A 26 20.44 -12.86 -7.67
CA GLU A 26 21.60 -12.23 -8.31
C GLU A 26 21.23 -10.82 -8.82
N ALA A 27 20.08 -10.70 -9.49
CA ALA A 27 19.58 -9.43 -9.99
C ALA A 27 19.28 -8.43 -8.86
N THR A 28 18.69 -8.90 -7.75
CA THR A 28 18.42 -8.12 -6.54
C THR A 28 19.71 -7.62 -5.91
N SER A 29 20.71 -8.49 -5.81
CA SER A 29 22.04 -8.14 -5.29
C SER A 29 22.73 -7.08 -6.15
N LEU A 30 22.66 -7.21 -7.48
CA LEU A 30 23.22 -6.22 -8.42
C LEU A 30 22.46 -4.89 -8.43
N ALA A 31 21.12 -4.94 -8.29
CA ALA A 31 20.27 -3.74 -8.28
C ALA A 31 20.29 -3.00 -6.94
N GLY A 32 20.75 -3.66 -5.86
CA GLY A 32 20.69 -3.14 -4.49
C GLY A 32 19.28 -3.05 -3.93
N GLY A 33 18.32 -3.82 -4.47
CA GLY A 33 16.92 -3.75 -4.08
C GLY A 33 16.06 -4.71 -4.91
N PRO A 34 14.76 -4.81 -4.60
CA PRO A 34 13.86 -5.76 -5.25
C PRO A 34 13.81 -5.51 -6.77
N VAL A 35 13.74 -6.60 -7.52
CA VAL A 35 13.58 -6.60 -8.97
C VAL A 35 12.38 -7.46 -9.33
N PHE A 36 11.90 -7.32 -10.56
CA PHE A 36 10.91 -8.25 -11.12
C PHE A 36 11.27 -8.56 -12.57
N LEU A 37 10.81 -9.71 -13.06
CA LEU A 37 10.99 -10.09 -14.46
C LEU A 37 9.97 -9.36 -15.32
N ALA A 38 10.41 -8.29 -16.00
CA ALA A 38 9.59 -7.52 -16.91
C ALA A 38 9.52 -8.21 -18.28
N VAL A 39 8.37 -8.09 -18.94
CA VAL A 39 8.16 -8.51 -20.32
C VAL A 39 7.57 -7.33 -21.08
N GLU A 40 8.34 -6.75 -22.00
CA GLU A 40 7.92 -5.57 -22.78
C GLU A 40 8.02 -5.84 -24.28
N GLU A 41 7.09 -5.28 -25.03
CA GLU A 41 7.02 -5.42 -26.49
C GLU A 41 7.88 -4.33 -27.16
N LEU A 42 8.66 -4.71 -28.16
CA LEU A 42 9.35 -3.78 -29.04
C LEU A 42 8.32 -3.00 -29.88
N PRO A 43 8.62 -1.75 -30.26
CA PRO A 43 7.67 -0.90 -30.99
C PRO A 43 7.38 -1.40 -32.40
N ASP A 44 8.30 -2.14 -33.00
CA ASP A 44 8.25 -2.59 -34.38
C ASP A 44 7.25 -3.73 -34.60
N ARG A 45 6.62 -3.74 -35.79
CA ARG A 45 5.70 -4.79 -36.23
C ARG A 45 6.23 -5.37 -37.53
N PHE A 46 6.13 -6.68 -37.66
CA PHE A 46 6.68 -7.43 -38.79
C PHE A 46 5.59 -8.22 -39.50
N GLU A 47 5.65 -8.26 -40.83
CA GLU A 47 4.73 -9.05 -41.64
C GLU A 47 5.09 -10.54 -41.60
N THR A 48 6.37 -10.87 -41.43
CA THR A 48 6.89 -12.24 -41.39
C THR A 48 7.86 -12.45 -40.21
N PRO A 49 8.05 -13.69 -39.75
CA PRO A 49 9.07 -14.02 -38.75
C PRO A 49 10.49 -13.66 -39.21
N ASP A 50 10.81 -13.91 -40.48
CA ASP A 50 12.12 -13.63 -41.07
C ASP A 50 12.46 -12.13 -41.02
N ALA A 51 11.45 -11.26 -41.23
CA ALA A 51 11.63 -9.82 -41.10
C ALA A 51 11.92 -9.41 -39.63
N ALA A 52 11.30 -10.10 -38.67
CA ALA A 52 11.57 -9.88 -37.25
C ALA A 52 12.99 -10.34 -36.86
N GLU A 53 13.43 -11.50 -37.36
CA GLU A 53 14.78 -12.03 -37.13
C GLU A 53 15.87 -11.14 -37.73
N ALA A 54 15.66 -10.62 -38.95
CA ALA A 54 16.58 -9.69 -39.57
C ALA A 54 16.73 -8.37 -38.78
N ALA A 55 15.63 -7.89 -38.18
CA ALA A 55 15.62 -6.67 -37.38
C ALA A 55 16.15 -6.89 -35.94
N VAL A 56 16.05 -8.13 -35.42
CA VAL A 56 16.50 -8.51 -34.08
C VAL A 56 17.42 -9.73 -34.19
N PRO A 57 18.72 -9.54 -34.48
CA PRO A 57 19.65 -10.64 -34.77
C PRO A 57 19.81 -11.71 -33.66
N GLU A 58 19.39 -11.41 -32.43
CA GLU A 58 19.42 -12.35 -31.29
C GLU A 58 18.05 -12.95 -30.94
N LEU A 59 17.03 -12.81 -31.82
CA LEU A 59 15.64 -13.22 -31.56
C LEU A 59 15.54 -14.65 -31.01
N TYR A 60 16.30 -15.59 -31.59
CA TYR A 60 16.32 -16.99 -31.16
C TYR A 60 17.60 -17.39 -30.39
N GLY A 61 18.62 -16.54 -30.37
CA GLY A 61 19.95 -16.87 -29.83
C GLY A 61 20.15 -16.56 -28.35
N SER A 62 19.55 -15.48 -27.83
CA SER A 62 19.78 -15.03 -26.45
C SER A 62 18.84 -15.70 -25.43
N GLY A 63 17.66 -16.15 -25.89
CA GLY A 63 16.60 -16.68 -25.02
C GLY A 63 15.89 -15.62 -24.18
N TRP A 64 16.08 -14.34 -24.47
CA TRP A 64 15.37 -13.24 -23.79
C TRP A 64 14.29 -12.63 -24.67
N TYR A 65 14.37 -12.84 -25.99
CA TYR A 65 13.33 -12.42 -26.90
C TYR A 65 12.31 -13.54 -27.11
N GLU A 66 11.07 -13.15 -27.37
CA GLU A 66 9.99 -14.06 -27.76
C GLU A 66 9.24 -13.42 -28.93
N LEU A 67 8.97 -14.22 -29.97
CA LEU A 67 8.18 -13.79 -31.11
C LEU A 67 6.71 -14.14 -30.87
N ILE A 68 5.83 -13.15 -30.90
CA ILE A 68 4.40 -13.32 -30.68
C ILE A 68 3.60 -12.83 -31.88
N TRP A 69 2.43 -13.44 -32.11
CA TRP A 69 1.46 -12.97 -33.10
C TRP A 69 0.34 -12.20 -32.40
N ARG A 70 0.18 -10.91 -32.71
CA ARG A 70 -0.85 -10.06 -32.09
C ARG A 70 -1.27 -8.92 -33.01
N ASP A 71 -2.57 -8.63 -33.03
CA ASP A 71 -3.17 -7.56 -33.82
C ASP A 71 -2.85 -7.65 -35.33
N GLY A 72 -2.76 -8.88 -35.86
CA GLY A 72 -2.49 -9.13 -37.28
C GLY A 72 -1.05 -8.92 -37.72
N ALA A 73 -0.09 -8.83 -36.80
CA ALA A 73 1.33 -8.73 -37.10
C ALA A 73 2.20 -9.57 -36.13
N TRP A 74 3.41 -9.91 -36.58
CA TRP A 74 4.45 -10.45 -35.72
C TRP A 74 5.08 -9.32 -34.91
N ARG A 75 5.27 -9.56 -33.62
CA ARG A 75 5.87 -8.61 -32.68
C ARG A 75 6.88 -9.33 -31.82
N VAL A 76 7.91 -8.62 -31.40
CA VAL A 76 8.96 -9.17 -30.55
C VAL A 76 8.77 -8.63 -29.14
N THR A 77 8.72 -9.51 -28.15
CA THR A 77 8.81 -9.14 -26.74
C THR A 77 10.19 -9.48 -26.19
N MET A 78 10.59 -8.78 -25.14
CA MET A 78 11.85 -9.01 -24.45
C MET A 78 11.61 -9.18 -22.95
N ARG A 79 12.22 -10.22 -22.39
CA ARG A 79 12.31 -10.49 -20.96
C ARG A 79 13.58 -9.87 -20.39
N TYR A 80 13.46 -9.12 -19.30
CA TYR A 80 14.60 -8.54 -18.61
C TYR A 80 14.29 -8.29 -17.12
N TRP A 81 15.30 -8.28 -16.27
CA TRP A 81 15.17 -7.86 -14.88
C TRP A 81 15.00 -6.35 -14.82
N ARG A 82 13.94 -5.90 -14.16
CA ARG A 82 13.69 -4.50 -13.92
C ARG A 82 13.74 -4.20 -12.42
N PRO A 83 14.56 -3.23 -11.97
CA PRO A 83 14.49 -2.76 -10.59
C PRO A 83 13.08 -2.27 -10.30
N ALA A 84 12.49 -2.78 -9.22
CA ALA A 84 11.22 -2.27 -8.74
C ALA A 84 11.38 -0.78 -8.38
N PRO A 85 10.32 0.03 -8.56
CA PRO A 85 10.30 1.33 -7.92
C PRO A 85 10.40 1.16 -6.39
N PRO A 86 10.82 2.21 -5.66
CA PRO A 86 10.82 2.20 -4.21
C PRO A 86 9.46 1.73 -3.66
N ALA A 87 9.48 0.67 -2.86
CA ALA A 87 8.27 0.11 -2.27
C ALA A 87 7.79 0.99 -1.10
N PRO A 88 6.47 1.05 -0.84
CA PRO A 88 5.93 1.82 0.27
C PRO A 88 6.43 1.27 1.60
N VAL A 89 6.64 2.16 2.57
CA VAL A 89 7.05 1.82 3.94
C VAL A 89 5.88 2.02 4.89
N ALA A 90 5.44 0.95 5.54
CA ALA A 90 4.29 0.97 6.43
C ALA A 90 4.28 -0.22 7.40
N ARG A 91 3.45 -0.14 8.45
CA ARG A 91 3.31 -1.23 9.42
C ARG A 91 2.43 -2.40 8.98
N ALA A 92 1.53 -2.14 8.04
CA ALA A 92 0.52 -3.10 7.56
C ALA A 92 0.18 -2.80 6.10
N GLY A 93 -0.33 -3.79 5.38
CA GLY A 93 -0.65 -3.67 3.97
C GLY A 93 -1.66 -2.56 3.67
N ASP A 94 -2.71 -2.43 4.48
CA ASP A 94 -3.72 -1.38 4.28
C ASP A 94 -3.10 0.04 4.37
N ALA A 95 -2.22 0.27 5.34
CA ALA A 95 -1.51 1.53 5.50
C ALA A 95 -0.55 1.81 4.34
N ALA A 96 0.14 0.77 3.81
CA ALA A 96 1.02 0.88 2.66
C ALA A 96 0.31 1.45 1.42
N THR A 97 -0.98 1.15 1.25
CA THR A 97 -1.77 1.60 0.09
C THR A 97 -2.49 2.94 0.27
N LYS A 98 -2.69 3.39 1.52
CA LYS A 98 -3.46 4.60 1.84
C LYS A 98 -2.59 5.77 2.28
N LYS A 99 -1.77 5.56 3.31
CA LYS A 99 -0.93 6.58 3.94
C LYS A 99 0.40 5.95 4.35
N PRO A 100 1.28 5.60 3.38
CA PRO A 100 2.61 5.11 3.70
C PRO A 100 3.44 6.21 4.37
N LEU A 101 4.42 5.81 5.17
CA LEU A 101 5.37 6.71 5.82
C LEU A 101 6.34 7.35 4.81
N GLY A 102 6.54 6.66 3.68
CA GLY A 102 7.44 7.02 2.61
C GLY A 102 7.64 5.85 1.66
N HIS A 103 8.67 5.92 0.82
CA HIS A 103 9.04 4.84 -0.07
C HIS A 103 10.54 4.56 0.05
N ALA A 104 10.92 3.29 -0.03
CA ALA A 104 12.29 2.84 0.11
C ALA A 104 12.60 1.75 -0.91
N ARG A 105 13.80 1.77 -1.47
CA ARG A 105 14.33 0.69 -2.30
C ARG A 105 15.16 -0.30 -1.48
N THR A 106 15.84 0.18 -0.45
CA THR A 106 16.76 -0.63 0.36
C THR A 106 16.23 -0.85 1.78
N PRO A 107 16.66 -1.92 2.48
CA PRO A 107 16.31 -2.12 3.88
C PRO A 107 16.84 -0.99 4.77
N ASP A 108 17.95 -0.35 4.41
CA ASP A 108 18.53 0.78 5.14
C ASP A 108 17.69 2.06 5.01
N GLU A 109 17.20 2.36 3.82
CA GLU A 109 16.26 3.47 3.58
C GLU A 109 14.95 3.24 4.35
N ALA A 110 14.43 2.00 4.33
CA ALA A 110 13.23 1.65 5.06
C ALA A 110 13.43 1.77 6.58
N ARG A 111 14.59 1.31 7.09
CA ARG A 111 14.98 1.46 8.50
C ARG A 111 15.05 2.93 8.93
N ALA A 112 15.53 3.82 8.07
CA ALA A 112 15.59 5.25 8.37
C ALA A 112 14.18 5.84 8.60
N LEU A 113 13.19 5.40 7.83
CA LEU A 113 11.79 5.84 7.97
C LEU A 113 11.08 5.19 9.17
N LEU A 114 11.33 3.89 9.40
CA LEU A 114 10.68 3.13 10.48
C LEU A 114 11.31 3.36 11.86
N GLY A 115 12.58 3.75 11.92
CA GLY A 115 13.36 3.79 13.16
C GLY A 115 13.61 2.40 13.77
N ALA A 116 13.44 1.33 13.00
CA ALA A 116 13.61 -0.06 13.39
C ALA A 116 14.08 -0.89 12.19
N PRO A 117 14.71 -2.08 12.39
CA PRO A 117 15.05 -2.98 11.31
C PRO A 117 13.82 -3.28 10.44
N ALA A 118 14.01 -3.29 9.12
CA ALA A 118 12.94 -3.42 8.14
C ALA A 118 13.07 -4.73 7.36
N GLU A 119 11.93 -5.35 7.06
CA GLU A 119 11.84 -6.50 6.14
C GLU A 119 10.86 -6.18 5.02
N LEU A 120 11.12 -6.76 3.85
CA LEU A 120 10.18 -6.71 2.74
C LEU A 120 9.11 -7.78 2.97
N ALA A 121 7.86 -7.35 3.09
CA ALA A 121 6.73 -8.22 3.34
C ALA A 121 5.76 -8.23 2.17
N GLN A 122 5.08 -9.36 2.02
CA GLN A 122 3.96 -9.51 1.10
C GLN A 122 2.69 -9.79 1.88
N GLU A 123 1.61 -9.09 1.53
CA GLU A 123 0.31 -9.24 2.20
C GLU A 123 -0.83 -9.18 1.18
N THR A 124 -1.76 -10.13 1.28
CA THR A 124 -2.97 -10.13 0.47
C THR A 124 -4.01 -9.21 1.09
N LEU A 125 -4.43 -8.20 0.34
CA LEU A 125 -5.48 -7.28 0.76
C LEU A 125 -6.84 -7.98 0.81
N PRO A 126 -7.74 -7.58 1.73
CA PRO A 126 -9.02 -8.28 1.95
C PRO A 126 -10.05 -8.07 0.83
N ASN A 127 -9.86 -7.08 -0.04
CA ASN A 127 -10.82 -6.79 -1.11
C ASN A 127 -10.73 -7.83 -2.23
N LEU A 128 -11.85 -8.51 -2.49
CA LEU A 128 -12.00 -9.44 -3.61
C LEU A 128 -12.66 -8.77 -4.80
N TYR A 129 -12.11 -9.02 -6.00
CA TYR A 129 -12.57 -8.50 -7.27
C TYR A 129 -13.19 -9.64 -8.10
N VAL A 130 -14.32 -9.36 -8.73
CA VAL A 130 -15.05 -10.35 -9.55
C VAL A 130 -14.31 -10.63 -10.84
N ASP A 131 -13.71 -9.61 -11.44
CA ASP A 131 -13.01 -9.72 -12.71
C ASP A 131 -11.62 -9.05 -12.67
N HIS A 132 -10.73 -9.54 -13.53
CA HIS A 132 -9.37 -9.04 -13.68
C HIS A 132 -9.34 -7.57 -14.16
N LYS A 133 -10.36 -7.12 -14.89
CA LYS A 133 -10.42 -5.77 -15.48
C LYS A 133 -10.62 -4.70 -14.40
N GLN A 134 -11.50 -4.94 -13.44
CA GLN A 134 -11.78 -4.09 -12.29
C GLN A 134 -10.55 -3.99 -11.39
N LEU A 135 -9.90 -5.12 -11.14
CA LEU A 135 -8.65 -5.16 -10.38
C LEU A 135 -7.59 -4.31 -11.09
N MET A 136 -7.35 -4.56 -12.38
CA MET A 136 -6.34 -3.83 -13.16
C MET A 136 -6.66 -2.34 -13.32
N LYS A 137 -7.93 -1.93 -13.28
CA LYS A 137 -8.32 -0.51 -13.26
C LYS A 137 -7.80 0.20 -12.01
N ARG A 138 -7.79 -0.48 -10.86
CA ARG A 138 -7.37 0.09 -9.58
C ARG A 138 -5.89 -0.12 -9.28
N TRP A 139 -5.36 -1.31 -9.59
CA TRP A 139 -4.03 -1.75 -9.19
C TRP A 139 -3.07 -1.95 -10.36
N GLY A 140 -3.50 -1.66 -11.59
CA GLY A 140 -2.71 -1.96 -12.78
C GLY A 140 -1.34 -1.30 -12.79
N GLU A 141 -1.19 -0.11 -12.22
CA GLU A 141 0.11 0.53 -12.07
C GLU A 141 1.02 -0.22 -11.08
N TRP A 142 0.48 -0.64 -9.93
CA TRP A 142 1.24 -1.40 -8.94
C TRP A 142 1.68 -2.75 -9.49
N VAL A 143 0.78 -3.44 -10.21
CA VAL A 143 1.07 -4.73 -10.86
C VAL A 143 2.12 -4.59 -11.95
N LYS A 144 1.99 -3.59 -12.83
CA LYS A 144 2.98 -3.33 -13.91
C LYS A 144 4.38 -2.99 -13.37
N ASN A 145 4.43 -2.41 -12.19
CA ASN A 145 5.68 -2.00 -11.55
C ASN A 145 6.22 -3.05 -10.57
N GLY A 146 5.62 -4.24 -10.46
CA GLY A 146 6.07 -5.31 -9.58
C GLY A 146 5.86 -5.04 -8.08
N LEU A 147 5.09 -4.00 -7.71
CA LEU A 147 4.72 -3.72 -6.31
C LEU A 147 3.50 -4.53 -5.85
N ALA A 148 2.78 -5.14 -6.79
CA ALA A 148 1.64 -5.98 -6.48
C ALA A 148 1.55 -7.17 -7.43
N GLU A 149 0.94 -8.25 -6.96
CA GLU A 149 0.65 -9.47 -7.69
C GLU A 149 -0.83 -9.80 -7.56
N ILE A 150 -1.39 -10.37 -8.61
CA ILE A 150 -2.79 -10.81 -8.64
C ILE A 150 -2.80 -12.26 -8.20
N VAL A 151 -3.58 -12.55 -7.16
CA VAL A 151 -3.73 -13.90 -6.61
C VAL A 151 -5.18 -14.32 -6.66
N GLU A 152 -5.42 -15.61 -6.90
CA GLU A 152 -6.76 -16.18 -6.82
C GLU A 152 -7.09 -16.49 -5.35
N SER A 153 -8.28 -16.08 -4.91
CA SER A 153 -8.76 -16.30 -3.54
C SER A 153 -10.27 -16.48 -3.59
N GLU A 154 -10.76 -17.58 -3.01
CA GLU A 154 -12.21 -17.87 -2.90
C GLU A 154 -12.95 -17.82 -4.25
N GLY A 155 -12.30 -18.26 -5.34
CA GLY A 155 -12.87 -18.21 -6.70
C GLY A 155 -13.00 -16.80 -7.29
N LYS A 156 -12.33 -15.81 -6.68
CA LYS A 156 -12.24 -14.41 -7.11
C LYS A 156 -10.77 -13.98 -7.17
N PHE A 157 -10.54 -12.74 -7.57
CA PHE A 157 -9.19 -12.15 -7.63
C PHE A 157 -8.93 -11.26 -6.41
N ALA A 158 -7.77 -11.39 -5.79
CA ALA A 158 -7.27 -10.51 -4.75
C ALA A 158 -5.92 -9.91 -5.18
N VAL A 159 -5.45 -8.93 -4.42
CA VAL A 159 -4.18 -8.26 -4.67
C VAL A 159 -3.24 -8.53 -3.50
N ARG A 160 -2.10 -9.13 -3.80
CA ARG A 160 -0.97 -9.28 -2.89
C ARG A 160 -0.01 -8.13 -3.14
N ILE A 161 0.21 -7.27 -2.14
CA ILE A 161 1.10 -6.12 -2.25
C ILE A 161 2.44 -6.40 -1.58
N THR A 162 3.48 -5.74 -2.08
CA THR A 162 4.84 -5.77 -1.53
C THR A 162 5.14 -4.43 -0.87
N TYR A 163 5.59 -4.45 0.38
CA TYR A 163 5.90 -3.24 1.15
C TYR A 163 6.95 -3.50 2.23
N TRP A 164 7.63 -2.45 2.70
CA TRP A 164 8.56 -2.55 3.82
C TRP A 164 7.82 -2.40 5.14
N ARG A 165 8.05 -3.33 6.07
CA ARG A 165 7.49 -3.29 7.42
C ARG A 165 8.57 -3.45 8.49
N PRO A 166 8.33 -2.95 9.72
CA PRO A 166 9.27 -3.15 10.81
C PRO A 166 9.30 -4.61 11.23
N MET A 167 10.51 -5.16 11.34
CA MET A 167 10.73 -6.48 11.92
C MET A 167 10.36 -6.44 13.41
N HIS A 168 9.61 -7.44 13.84
CA HIS A 168 9.23 -7.61 15.23
C HIS A 168 9.02 -9.10 15.54
N PRO A 169 9.27 -9.54 16.78
CA PRO A 169 9.01 -10.92 17.16
C PRO A 169 7.51 -11.27 17.04
N PRO A 170 7.17 -12.54 16.71
CA PRO A 170 5.79 -12.99 16.68
C PRO A 170 5.08 -12.71 18.01
N GLY A 171 3.84 -12.22 17.94
CA GLY A 171 3.03 -11.92 19.13
C GLY A 171 3.37 -10.60 19.84
N ILE A 172 4.39 -9.86 19.38
CA ILE A 172 4.72 -8.53 19.91
C ILE A 172 4.23 -7.47 18.91
N ALA A 173 3.57 -6.42 19.38
CA ALA A 173 3.21 -5.32 18.50
C ALA A 173 4.48 -4.64 17.95
N ALA A 174 4.53 -4.42 16.63
CA ALA A 174 5.61 -3.66 16.03
C ALA A 174 5.79 -2.27 16.69
N PRO A 175 7.03 -1.78 16.83
CA PRO A 175 7.28 -0.44 17.34
C PRO A 175 6.66 0.62 16.42
N LEU A 176 6.21 1.73 17.01
CA LEU A 176 5.75 2.90 16.27
C LEU A 176 6.94 3.61 15.63
N ALA A 177 6.79 3.99 14.37
CA ALA A 177 7.77 4.81 13.67
C ALA A 177 7.92 6.18 14.36
N PRO A 178 9.06 6.88 14.21
CA PRO A 178 9.26 8.21 14.80
C PRO A 178 8.11 9.17 14.52
N ILE A 179 7.65 9.25 13.27
CA ILE A 179 6.55 10.14 12.88
C ILE A 179 5.20 9.71 13.49
N GLU A 180 4.95 8.40 13.59
CA GLU A 180 3.73 7.88 14.22
C GLU A 180 3.70 8.16 15.73
N ARG A 181 4.86 8.14 16.39
CA ARG A 181 4.98 8.53 17.80
C ARG A 181 4.66 10.00 18.00
N THR A 182 5.13 10.87 17.11
CA THR A 182 4.80 12.29 17.12
C THR A 182 3.30 12.51 16.87
N GLU A 183 2.73 11.88 15.84
CA GLU A 183 1.28 11.99 15.55
C GLU A 183 0.42 11.48 16.72
N LEU A 184 0.83 10.39 17.38
CA LEU A 184 0.14 9.88 18.55
C LEU A 184 0.23 10.85 19.72
N ALA A 185 1.41 11.41 20.00
CA ALA A 185 1.59 12.39 21.06
C ALA A 185 0.72 13.65 20.83
N GLU A 186 0.66 14.13 19.59
CA GLU A 186 -0.21 15.26 19.22
C GLU A 186 -1.70 14.94 19.43
N ARG A 187 -2.14 13.72 19.05
CA ARG A 187 -3.53 13.28 19.27
C ARG A 187 -3.88 13.12 20.74
N VAL A 188 -2.94 12.67 21.57
CA VAL A 188 -3.13 12.53 23.02
C VAL A 188 -3.25 13.90 23.69
N LEU A 189 -2.53 14.90 23.20
CA LEU A 189 -2.61 16.28 23.70
C LEU A 189 -3.81 17.06 23.14
N ALA A 190 -4.42 16.59 22.05
CA ALA A 190 -5.57 17.25 21.45
C ALA A 190 -6.80 17.17 22.37
N PRO A 191 -7.54 18.28 22.56
CA PRO A 191 -8.80 18.25 23.30
C PRO A 191 -9.77 17.24 22.70
N LEU A 192 -10.45 16.46 23.54
CA LEU A 192 -11.51 15.56 23.10
C LEU A 192 -12.57 16.37 22.36
N LYS A 193 -12.72 16.11 21.06
CA LYS A 193 -13.84 16.63 20.29
C LYS A 193 -14.99 15.63 20.45
N PRO A 194 -16.17 16.08 20.90
CA PRO A 194 -17.29 15.17 20.96
C PRO A 194 -17.70 14.81 19.51
N ASP A 195 -17.92 13.53 19.23
CA ASP A 195 -18.29 13.02 17.90
C ASP A 195 -19.62 13.62 17.39
N LYS A 196 -20.44 14.10 18.30
CA LYS A 196 -21.67 14.85 18.04
C LYS A 196 -21.66 16.08 18.93
N PRO A 197 -22.34 17.18 18.55
CA PRO A 197 -22.66 18.22 19.52
C PRO A 197 -23.22 17.56 20.77
N GLN A 198 -22.72 17.95 21.95
CA GLN A 198 -23.33 17.53 23.20
C GLN A 198 -24.82 17.84 23.05
N ALA A 199 -25.67 16.82 23.25
CA ALA A 199 -27.11 17.05 23.26
C ALA A 199 -27.39 18.20 24.23
N GLU A 200 -28.28 19.10 23.84
CA GLU A 200 -28.75 20.15 24.71
C GLU A 200 -29.34 19.45 25.94
N LEU A 201 -28.54 19.36 26.99
CA LEU A 201 -29.03 18.90 28.27
C LEU A 201 -29.92 20.04 28.71
N ASP A 202 -31.22 19.78 28.71
CA ASP A 202 -32.18 20.59 29.43
C ASP A 202 -31.89 20.35 30.93
N ILE A 203 -30.74 20.87 31.38
CA ILE A 203 -30.44 21.06 32.79
C ILE A 203 -31.36 22.20 33.19
N GLY A 204 -32.64 21.85 33.37
CA GLY A 204 -33.63 22.71 33.96
C GLY A 204 -33.07 23.16 35.30
N LEU A 205 -32.52 24.37 35.32
CA LEU A 205 -32.29 25.11 36.55
C LEU A 205 -33.69 25.49 37.03
N PHE A 206 -34.33 24.53 37.71
CA PHE A 206 -35.56 24.56 38.48
C PHE A 206 -36.34 25.89 38.49
N GLU A 207 -37.07 26.22 37.44
CA GLU A 207 -38.12 27.25 37.51
C GLU A 207 -39.31 26.89 36.60
N ASP A 208 -39.97 25.76 36.87
CA ASP A 208 -41.36 25.60 36.47
C ASP A 208 -42.22 26.39 37.47
N THR A 209 -42.63 27.61 37.11
CA THR A 209 -43.62 28.37 37.87
C THR A 209 -44.95 27.63 37.90
N ALA A 210 -45.46 27.35 39.10
CA ALA A 210 -46.76 26.71 39.29
C ALA A 210 -47.88 27.55 38.64
N PRO A 211 -48.74 26.97 37.79
CA PRO A 211 -49.74 27.73 37.02
C PRO A 211 -50.84 28.35 37.90
N GLU A 212 -50.94 27.96 39.18
CA GLU A 212 -52.01 28.41 40.07
C GLU A 212 -51.58 29.50 41.07
N ASN A 213 -50.28 29.83 41.20
CA ASN A 213 -49.84 30.95 42.05
C ASN A 213 -48.40 31.43 41.75
N PRO A 214 -48.20 32.57 41.05
CA PRO A 214 -46.88 33.03 40.61
C PRO A 214 -45.96 33.60 41.72
N ASN A 215 -46.39 33.61 42.99
CA ASN A 215 -45.59 34.10 44.12
C ASN A 215 -45.08 32.97 45.05
N VAL A 216 -45.25 31.70 44.68
CA VAL A 216 -44.78 30.56 45.50
C VAL A 216 -43.84 29.70 44.68
N VAL A 217 -42.59 29.60 45.14
CA VAL A 217 -41.59 28.66 44.60
C VAL A 217 -41.90 27.28 45.19
N LEU A 218 -42.21 26.30 44.34
CA LEU A 218 -42.28 24.90 44.75
C LEU A 218 -40.86 24.39 44.93
N VAL A 219 -40.37 24.42 46.18
CA VAL A 219 -39.14 23.73 46.54
C VAL A 219 -39.47 22.24 46.56
N THR A 220 -39.04 21.48 45.54
CA THR A 220 -38.94 20.03 45.65
C THR A 220 -37.79 19.71 46.58
N GLU A 221 -38.07 19.74 47.89
CA GLU A 221 -37.16 19.22 48.91
C GLU A 221 -36.88 17.74 48.65
N GLU A 222 -35.69 17.46 48.14
CA GLU A 222 -34.96 16.25 48.51
C GLU A 222 -33.91 16.64 49.56
N GLY A 223 -34.37 16.74 50.82
CA GLY A 223 -33.56 16.50 52.01
C GLY A 223 -33.10 17.69 52.86
N ASP A 224 -33.84 18.00 53.92
CA ASP A 224 -33.29 18.01 55.30
C ASP A 224 -34.44 17.89 56.31
N GLY A 225 -34.60 16.68 56.88
CA GLY A 225 -35.64 16.36 57.85
C GLY A 225 -35.45 17.03 59.22
N ARG A 226 -35.64 18.35 59.31
CA ARG A 226 -35.66 19.08 60.60
C ARG A 226 -36.70 20.20 60.61
N PHE A 227 -37.94 19.85 60.91
CA PHE A 227 -38.88 20.78 61.54
C PHE A 227 -38.37 21.13 62.95
N ARG A 228 -38.01 22.40 63.18
CA ARG A 228 -38.05 23.02 64.51
C ARG A 228 -39.16 24.07 64.49
N GLY A 229 -40.14 23.89 65.38
CA GLY A 229 -41.23 24.85 65.59
C GLY A 229 -40.81 26.11 66.36
N SER A 230 -41.85 26.89 66.70
CA SER A 230 -41.94 28.18 67.43
C SER A 230 -41.46 29.41 66.64
N ASP A 231 -42.21 30.51 66.51
CA ASP A 231 -43.40 31.04 67.22
C ASP A 231 -44.45 31.64 66.26
#